data_AF-A0A4Y2FN52-F1
#
_entry.id   AF-A0A4Y2FN52-F1
#
_cell.length_a   1.000
_cell.length_b   1.000
_cell.length_c   1.000
_cell.angle_alpha   90.00
_cell.angle_beta   90.00
_cell.angle_gamma   90.00
#
_symmetry.space_group_name_H-M   'P 1'
#
loop_
_entity.id
_entity.type
_entity.pdbx_description
1 polymer ?
#
loop_
_entity_poly.entity_id
_entity_poly.type
_entity_poly.pdbx_seq_one_letter_code
_entity_poly.pdbx_strand_id
1 'polypeptide(L)'
;MPEIEIWMNVDKNIPVTETLTEEELIRKMIAPEEEINDISSESDHEKSSEEKISWGEAEKSLSTFLQFCEKNAQYSAQEVMELHLIKERFMKKRELSFKQTDIRNVFRRMCGATAEAQSKEK
;
A
#
# COMPACT_ATOMS: atom_id res chain seq x y z
N MET A 1 25.43 -26.08 24.68
CA MET A 1 24.31 -25.23 24.22
C MET A 1 23.84 -24.38 25.38
N PRO A 2 23.84 -23.05 25.23
CA PRO A 2 22.69 -22.28 25.72
C PRO A 2 22.36 -21.08 24.81
N GLU A 3 22.43 -21.23 23.48
CA GLU A 3 22.06 -20.13 22.57
C GLU A 3 20.60 -19.70 22.80
N ILE A 4 19.70 -20.65 23.11
CA ILE A 4 18.28 -20.40 23.39
C ILE A 4 18.05 -19.41 24.55
N GLU A 5 18.84 -19.46 25.63
CA GLU A 5 18.67 -18.53 26.76
C GLU A 5 19.04 -17.09 26.40
N ILE A 6 19.94 -16.92 25.43
CA ILE A 6 20.34 -15.61 24.90
C ILE A 6 19.20 -15.02 24.07
N TRP A 7 18.61 -15.81 23.17
CA TRP A 7 17.45 -15.38 22.36
C TRP A 7 16.22 -15.07 23.21
N MET A 8 16.00 -15.80 24.30
CA MET A 8 14.83 -15.61 25.18
C MET A 8 14.92 -14.35 26.05
N ASN A 9 16.11 -13.73 26.15
CA ASN A 9 16.36 -12.56 27.00
C ASN A 9 16.65 -11.27 26.22
N VAL A 10 16.58 -11.29 24.87
CA VAL A 10 16.82 -10.10 24.03
C VAL A 10 15.81 -8.98 24.31
N ASP A 11 14.56 -9.35 24.58
CA ASP A 11 13.44 -8.39 24.74
C ASP A 11 13.41 -7.73 26.13
N LYS A 12 14.10 -8.31 27.12
CA LYS A 12 14.05 -7.85 28.52
C LYS A 12 14.84 -6.56 28.78
N ASN A 13 15.66 -6.12 27.83
CA ASN A 13 16.54 -4.95 27.97
C ASN A 13 16.13 -3.76 27.08
N ILE A 14 14.98 -3.83 26.41
CA ILE A 14 14.47 -2.71 25.62
C ILE A 14 13.63 -1.84 26.55
N PRO A 15 14.06 -0.61 26.91
CA PRO A 15 13.22 0.29 27.66
C PRO A 15 12.00 0.65 26.80
N VAL A 16 10.80 0.31 27.28
CA VAL A 16 9.56 0.81 26.70
C VAL A 16 9.47 2.29 27.06
N THR A 17 9.88 3.16 26.15
CA THR A 17 10.03 4.60 26.45
C THR A 17 8.71 5.36 26.42
N GLU A 18 7.68 4.88 25.72
CA GLU A 18 6.40 5.56 25.62
C GLU A 18 5.23 4.57 25.51
N THR A 19 4.33 4.62 26.48
CA THR A 19 3.02 3.96 26.40
C THR A 19 1.99 5.03 26.08
N LEU A 20 1.40 4.97 24.88
CA LEU A 20 0.30 5.86 24.53
C LEU A 20 -0.93 5.47 25.35
N THR A 21 -1.55 6.47 25.99
CA THR A 21 -2.82 6.33 26.69
C THR A 21 -3.98 6.24 25.70
N GLU A 22 -5.09 5.64 26.11
CA GLU A 22 -6.27 5.47 25.25
C GLU A 22 -6.79 6.84 24.75
N GLU A 23 -6.71 7.86 25.60
CA GLU A 23 -7.11 9.22 25.30
C GLU A 23 -6.20 9.90 24.26
N GLU A 24 -4.91 9.53 24.20
CA GLU A 24 -3.97 10.00 23.18
C GLU A 24 -4.20 9.33 21.83
N LEU A 25 -4.58 8.04 21.84
CA LEU A 25 -4.98 7.32 20.62
C LEU A 25 -6.27 7.91 20.02
N ILE A 26 -7.26 8.21 20.86
CA ILE A 26 -8.53 8.81 20.43
C ILE A 26 -8.28 10.21 19.85
N ARG A 27 -7.42 11.03 20.45
CA ARG A 27 -7.05 12.35 19.90
C ARG A 27 -6.39 12.26 18.53
N LYS A 28 -5.49 11.30 18.31
CA LYS A 28 -4.88 11.10 16.98
C LYS A 28 -5.88 10.64 15.92
N MET A 29 -6.95 9.93 16.33
CA MET A 29 -7.98 9.44 15.42
C MET A 29 -9.04 10.50 15.09
N ILE A 30 -9.24 11.47 15.98
CA ILE A 30 -10.24 12.54 15.84
C ILE A 30 -9.65 13.83 15.25
N ALA A 31 -8.33 14.06 15.36
CA ALA A 31 -7.69 15.24 14.77
C ALA A 31 -7.81 15.21 13.24
N PRO A 32 -8.49 16.19 12.61
CA PRO A 32 -8.36 16.43 11.19
C PRO A 32 -6.92 16.90 10.92
N GLU A 33 -6.26 16.37 9.89
CA GLU A 33 -5.01 16.96 9.41
C GLU A 33 -5.29 18.39 8.92
N GLU A 34 -4.99 19.40 9.73
CA GLU A 34 -5.00 20.78 9.26
C GLU A 34 -3.71 21.09 8.49
N GLU A 35 -3.91 21.12 7.17
CA GLU A 35 -3.39 22.05 6.16
C GLU A 35 -1.88 22.17 5.93
N ILE A 36 -1.46 21.87 4.68
CA ILE A 36 -0.80 22.89 3.84
C ILE A 36 -1.21 22.69 2.36
N ASN A 37 -1.75 23.78 1.77
CA ASN A 37 -2.10 24.05 0.37
C ASN A 37 -3.48 23.63 -0.16
N ASP A 38 -4.47 24.44 0.22
CA ASP A 38 -5.24 25.30 -0.70
C ASP A 38 -5.05 25.02 -2.21
N ILE A 39 -5.94 24.19 -2.78
CA ILE A 39 -6.49 24.41 -4.14
C ILE A 39 -7.96 23.96 -4.11
N SER A 40 -8.80 24.74 -3.43
CA SER A 40 -10.20 24.88 -3.81
C SER A 40 -10.30 26.06 -4.77
N SER A 41 -9.94 25.82 -6.04
CA SER A 41 -10.39 26.66 -7.13
C SER A 41 -11.01 25.73 -8.16
N GLU A 42 -12.34 25.75 -8.23
CA GLU A 42 -13.06 25.31 -9.42
C GLU A 42 -12.65 26.22 -10.57
N SER A 43 -11.58 25.83 -11.24
CA SER A 43 -11.10 26.44 -12.46
C SER A 43 -10.84 25.28 -13.41
N ASP A 44 -11.75 25.16 -14.36
CA ASP A 44 -11.69 24.34 -15.56
C ASP A 44 -10.28 24.36 -16.16
N HIS A 45 -9.47 23.36 -15.81
CA HIS A 45 -8.13 23.19 -16.33
C HIS A 45 -8.09 21.80 -16.94
N GLU A 46 -8.42 21.75 -18.24
CA GLU A 46 -7.82 20.86 -19.25
C GLU A 46 -7.28 19.57 -18.64
N LYS A 47 -8.20 18.68 -18.26
CA LYS A 47 -7.86 17.36 -17.72
C LYS A 47 -7.25 16.57 -18.88
N SER A 48 -5.93 16.66 -19.03
CA SER A 48 -5.16 15.72 -19.84
C SER A 48 -5.66 14.33 -19.48
N SER A 49 -6.37 13.72 -20.41
CA SER A 49 -6.99 12.40 -20.29
C SER A 49 -5.91 11.32 -20.43
N GLU A 50 -4.82 11.45 -19.68
CA GLU A 50 -3.76 10.46 -19.70
C GLU A 50 -4.32 9.20 -19.04
N GLU A 51 -4.61 8.20 -19.86
CA GLU A 51 -5.13 6.91 -19.42
C GLU A 51 -4.23 6.35 -18.32
N LYS A 52 -4.81 6.09 -17.14
CA LYS A 52 -4.08 5.47 -16.04
C LYS A 52 -3.77 4.02 -16.42
N ILE A 53 -2.49 3.68 -16.50
CA ILE A 53 -2.04 2.31 -16.74
C ILE A 53 -2.49 1.41 -15.58
N SER A 54 -3.23 0.35 -15.91
CA SER A 54 -3.67 -0.63 -14.93
C SER A 54 -2.52 -1.53 -14.47
N TRP A 55 -2.67 -2.14 -13.27
CA TRP A 55 -1.72 -3.14 -12.77
C TRP A 55 -1.52 -4.33 -13.73
N GLY A 56 -2.56 -4.71 -14.47
CA GLY A 56 -2.50 -5.80 -15.44
C GLY A 56 -1.68 -5.43 -16.68
N GLU A 57 -1.88 -4.22 -17.21
CA GLU A 57 -1.10 -3.71 -18.35
C GLU A 57 0.38 -3.54 -18.00
N ALA A 58 0.67 -2.98 -16.82
CA ALA A 58 2.03 -2.86 -16.33
C ALA A 58 2.72 -4.23 -16.15
N GLU A 59 2.02 -5.24 -15.60
CA GLU A 59 2.56 -6.59 -15.44
C GLU A 59 2.88 -7.26 -16.77
N LYS A 60 1.97 -7.12 -17.75
CA LYS A 60 2.15 -7.68 -19.09
C LYS A 60 3.31 -7.01 -19.81
N SER A 61 3.43 -5.69 -19.70
CA SER A 61 4.54 -4.91 -20.26
C SER A 61 5.87 -5.34 -19.64
N LEU A 62 5.96 -5.40 -18.31
CA LEU A 62 7.16 -5.83 -17.60
C LEU A 62 7.57 -7.27 -17.96
N SER A 63 6.60 -8.18 -18.08
CA SER A 63 6.86 -9.57 -18.48
C SER A 63 7.37 -9.67 -19.92
N THR A 64 6.82 -8.88 -20.84
CA THR A 64 7.28 -8.81 -22.23
C THR A 64 8.72 -8.27 -22.30
N PHE A 65 8.99 -7.18 -21.58
CA PHE A 65 10.32 -6.58 -21.53
C PHE A 65 11.37 -7.54 -20.94
N LEU A 66 11.03 -8.24 -19.86
CA LEU A 66 11.92 -9.23 -19.24
C LEU A 66 12.25 -10.38 -20.19
N GLN A 67 11.26 -10.92 -20.90
CA GLN A 67 11.49 -11.97 -21.91
C GLN A 67 12.39 -11.51 -23.07
N PHE A 68 12.32 -10.23 -23.44
CA PHE A 68 13.23 -9.64 -24.42
C PHE A 68 14.66 -9.63 -23.89
N CYS A 69 14.88 -9.15 -22.66
CA CYS A 69 16.19 -9.11 -22.03
C CYS A 69 16.79 -10.52 -21.87
N GLU A 70 16.00 -11.52 -21.48
CA GLU A 70 16.44 -12.91 -21.33
C GLU A 70 17.01 -13.53 -22.62
N LYS A 71 16.51 -13.08 -23.79
CA LYS A 71 16.90 -13.61 -25.11
C LYS A 71 17.95 -12.77 -25.81
N ASN A 72 18.26 -11.58 -25.29
CA ASN A 72 19.14 -10.64 -25.95
C ASN A 72 20.53 -10.64 -25.28
N ALA A 73 21.55 -10.99 -26.05
CA ALA A 73 22.95 -11.10 -25.60
C ALA A 73 23.57 -9.75 -25.16
N GLN A 74 22.91 -8.62 -25.40
CA GLN A 74 23.34 -7.31 -24.92
C GLN A 74 23.13 -7.14 -23.41
N TYR A 75 22.27 -7.93 -22.79
CA TYR A 75 22.04 -7.91 -21.34
C TYR A 75 22.85 -9.01 -20.67
N SER A 76 23.56 -8.64 -19.62
CA SER A 76 24.26 -9.58 -18.75
C SER A 76 23.29 -10.40 -17.90
N ALA A 77 23.74 -11.56 -17.43
CA ALA A 77 22.97 -12.38 -16.51
C ALA A 77 22.61 -11.64 -15.21
N GLN A 78 23.49 -10.72 -14.76
CA GLN A 78 23.23 -9.91 -13.57
C GLN A 78 22.07 -8.94 -13.81
N GLU A 79 22.05 -8.21 -14.94
CA GLU A 79 20.96 -7.29 -15.27
C GLU A 79 19.62 -8.02 -15.38
N VAL A 80 19.61 -9.20 -16.01
CA VAL A 80 18.40 -10.03 -16.10
C VAL A 80 17.91 -10.46 -14.72
N MET A 81 18.81 -10.86 -13.82
CA MET A 81 18.46 -11.21 -12.43
C MET A 81 17.90 -10.02 -11.66
N GLU A 82 18.47 -8.82 -11.81
CA GLU A 82 17.97 -7.59 -11.18
C GLU A 82 16.56 -7.25 -11.67
N LEU A 83 16.26 -7.46 -12.96
CA LEU A 83 14.90 -7.28 -13.49
C LEU A 83 13.90 -8.29 -12.91
N HIS A 84 14.31 -9.55 -12.68
CA HIS A 84 13.48 -10.54 -11.97
C HIS A 84 13.16 -10.09 -10.54
N LEU A 85 14.14 -9.53 -9.81
CA LEU A 85 13.91 -8.97 -8.46
C LEU A 85 12.94 -7.79 -8.49
N ILE A 86 13.02 -6.93 -9.50
CA ILE A 86 12.08 -5.82 -9.69
C ILE A 86 10.67 -6.38 -9.94
N LYS A 87 10.53 -7.40 -10.81
CA LYS A 87 9.25 -8.06 -11.08
C LYS A 87 8.65 -8.68 -9.82
N GLU A 88 9.46 -9.35 -9.00
CA GLU A 88 8.98 -9.91 -7.72
C GLU A 88 8.45 -8.81 -6.78
N ARG A 89 9.20 -7.72 -6.62
CA ARG A 89 8.78 -6.56 -5.80
C ARG A 89 7.50 -5.93 -6.35
N PHE A 90 7.39 -5.78 -7.67
CA PHE A 90 6.19 -5.28 -8.33
C PHE A 90 4.97 -6.16 -8.01
N MET A 91 5.12 -7.48 -8.10
CA MET A 91 4.03 -8.43 -7.81
C MET A 91 3.57 -8.35 -6.34
N LYS A 92 4.51 -8.21 -5.40
CA LYS A 92 4.19 -7.98 -3.97
C LYS A 92 3.39 -6.69 -3.77
N LYS A 93 3.77 -5.59 -4.43
CA LYS A 93 3.03 -4.32 -4.36
C LYS A 93 1.62 -4.44 -4.96
N ARG A 94 1.49 -5.14 -6.08
CA ARG A 94 0.20 -5.40 -6.73
C ARG A 94 -0.75 -6.16 -5.81
N GLU A 95 -0.27 -7.22 -5.16
CA GLU A 95 -1.06 -8.00 -4.21
C GLU A 95 -1.56 -7.15 -3.03
N LEU A 96 -0.68 -6.32 -2.45
CA LEU A 96 -1.05 -5.40 -1.38
C LEU A 96 -2.09 -4.37 -1.83
N SER A 97 -1.99 -3.87 -3.06
CA SER A 97 -2.96 -2.92 -3.63
C SER A 97 -4.35 -3.55 -3.78
N PHE A 98 -4.45 -4.82 -4.19
CA PHE A 98 -5.73 -5.53 -4.24
C PHE A 98 -6.32 -5.74 -2.85
N LYS A 99 -5.50 -6.17 -1.87
CA LYS A 99 -5.94 -6.32 -0.47
C LYS A 99 -6.48 -4.99 0.11
N GLN A 100 -5.81 -3.88 -0.15
CA GLN A 100 -6.28 -2.54 0.26
C GLN A 100 -7.61 -2.15 -0.41
N THR A 101 -7.77 -2.50 -1.68
CA THR A 101 -9.01 -2.25 -2.41
C THR A 101 -10.15 -3.09 -1.84
N ASP A 102 -9.91 -4.35 -1.50
CA ASP A 102 -10.89 -5.24 -0.89
C ASP A 102 -11.34 -4.74 0.49
N ILE A 103 -10.38 -4.38 1.37
CA ILE A 103 -10.70 -3.80 2.69
C ILE A 103 -11.57 -2.55 2.52
N ARG A 104 -11.18 -1.63 1.63
CA ARG A 104 -11.96 -0.41 1.34
C ARG A 104 -13.38 -0.72 0.87
N ASN A 105 -13.54 -1.75 0.06
CA ASN A 105 -14.84 -2.19 -0.44
C ASN A 105 -15.71 -2.78 0.68
N VAL A 106 -15.11 -3.53 1.62
CA VAL A 106 -15.80 -4.06 2.81
C VAL A 106 -16.30 -2.92 3.69
N PHE A 107 -15.43 -1.95 4.02
CA PHE A 107 -15.83 -0.77 4.81
C PHE A 107 -16.95 0.03 4.12
N ARG A 108 -16.87 0.24 2.81
CA ARG A 108 -17.92 0.92 2.04
C ARG A 108 -19.26 0.19 2.14
N ARG A 109 -19.28 -1.14 2.03
CA ARG A 109 -20.51 -1.95 2.15
C ARG A 109 -21.10 -1.86 3.55
N MET A 110 -20.27 -1.91 4.60
CA MET A 110 -20.75 -1.79 5.98
C MET A 110 -21.37 -0.40 6.24
N CYS A 111 -20.67 0.68 5.85
CA CYS A 111 -21.20 2.04 6.03
C CYS A 111 -22.48 2.28 5.20
N GLY A 112 -22.55 1.75 3.98
CA GLY A 112 -23.76 1.80 3.15
C GLY A 112 -24.93 1.06 3.80
N ALA A 113 -24.70 -0.15 4.30
CA ALA A 113 -25.73 -0.94 4.98
C ALA A 113 -26.25 -0.28 6.27
N THR A 114 -25.38 0.38 7.04
CA THR A 114 -25.79 1.12 8.25
C THR A 114 -26.58 2.39 7.92
N ALA A 115 -26.25 3.08 6.81
CA ALA A 115 -27.01 4.24 6.35
C ALA A 115 -28.41 3.86 5.86
N GLU A 116 -28.54 2.72 5.17
CA GLU A 116 -29.85 2.21 4.72
C GLU A 116 -30.73 1.70 5.88
N ALA A 117 -30.12 1.14 6.93
CA ALA A 117 -30.86 0.71 8.13
C ALA A 117 -31.45 1.91 8.90
N GLN A 118 -30.69 2.99 9.07
CA GLN A 118 -31.15 4.20 9.77
C GLN A 118 -32.20 5.00 8.98
N SER A 119 -32.25 4.86 7.65
CA SER A 119 -33.25 5.52 6.80
C SER A 119 -34.60 4.79 6.77
N LYS A 120 -34.69 3.53 7.24
CA LYS A 120 -35.93 2.74 7.27
C LYS A 120 -36.63 2.72 8.64
N GLU A 121 -35.99 3.25 9.68
CA GLU A 121 -36.56 3.43 11.02
C GLU A 121 -37.15 4.83 11.27
N LYS A 122 -37.33 5.65 10.22
CA LYS A 122 -38.04 6.93 10.28
C LYS A 122 -39.38 6.88 9.54
#